data_AF-G3A429-F1
#
_entry.id   AF-G3A429-F1
#
_cell.length_a   1.000
_cell.length_b   1.000
_cell.length_c   1.000
_cell.angle_alpha   90.00
_cell.angle_beta   90.00
_cell.angle_gamma   90.00
#
_symmetry.space_group_name_H-M   'P 1'
#
loop_
_entity.id
_entity.type
_entity.pdbx_description
1 polymer ?
#
loop_
_entity_poly.entity_id
_entity_poly.type
_entity_poly.pdbx_seq_one_letter_code
_entity_poly.pdbx_strand_id
1 'polypeptide(L)'
;MKKFAYAAGLLLLTGAAAGMGQTAFAQTAPAAEASAAAPAAAPALTANVTLASQYRYRGIMQTNNKPAIQGGFDYAIPGSLLPEGFYVGNWNSSISWLSDANASVSAPIEMDFYGGYKTEIAKDVPIDVGVLQYYYPGSYPEGFTRPHTTEGYAQIGYGPVTFKYSHAFSNLFGFADSHHSQYFDLSGNFDTGFWGLTLNLHVGYQDVKHQNPRASYADWKIGVTKDFGSGWTASLAYIDTNASRLTYTNSHGNYMGKATALLSVTKTFQ
;
A
#
# COMPACT_ATOMS: atom_id res chain seq x y z
N MET A 1 -28.55 -43.73 6.07
CA MET A 1 -27.69 -43.86 4.87
C MET A 1 -27.88 -42.57 4.08
N LYS A 2 -26.95 -41.63 3.93
CA LYS A 2 -25.51 -41.71 3.69
C LYS A 2 -24.80 -40.65 4.55
N LYS A 3 -23.72 -41.07 5.19
CA LYS A 3 -22.75 -40.23 5.86
C LYS A 3 -21.85 -39.64 4.76
N PHE A 4 -21.66 -38.32 4.74
CA PHE A 4 -20.43 -37.74 4.21
C PHE A 4 -19.83 -36.90 5.31
N ALA A 5 -18.79 -37.49 5.90
CA ALA A 5 -17.88 -36.84 6.81
C ALA A 5 -16.98 -35.91 6.02
N TYR A 6 -16.81 -34.68 6.50
CA TYR A 6 -15.55 -33.96 6.36
C TYR A 6 -15.13 -33.55 7.77
N ALA A 7 -14.08 -34.20 8.24
CA ALA A 7 -13.32 -33.85 9.42
C ALA A 7 -11.91 -33.45 8.96
N ALA A 8 -11.25 -32.61 9.77
CA ALA A 8 -9.88 -32.09 9.67
C ALA A 8 -9.69 -30.93 8.67
N GLY A 9 -9.07 -29.80 9.00
CA GLY A 9 -8.40 -29.30 10.22
C GLY A 9 -8.47 -27.77 10.24
N LEU A 10 -8.63 -27.11 11.39
CA LEU A 10 -7.56 -26.54 12.22
C LEU A 10 -6.45 -25.81 11.44
N LEU A 11 -6.35 -24.50 11.67
CA LEU A 11 -5.21 -23.55 11.62
C LEU A 11 -5.63 -22.26 10.89
N LEU A 12 -5.92 -21.19 11.63
CA LEU A 12 -4.98 -20.19 12.17
C LEU A 12 -4.43 -19.24 11.09
N LEU A 13 -4.88 -17.98 11.23
CA LEU A 13 -4.12 -16.72 11.23
C LEU A 13 -3.48 -16.20 9.92
N THR A 14 -3.93 -14.97 9.57
CA THR A 14 -3.14 -13.75 9.17
C THR A 14 -2.36 -13.80 7.84
N GLY A 15 -2.35 -12.82 6.91
CA GLY A 15 -2.82 -11.43 6.82
C GLY A 15 -2.27 -10.71 5.54
N ALA A 16 -2.83 -9.54 5.15
CA ALA A 16 -2.42 -8.33 4.36
C ALA A 16 -0.93 -8.01 4.09
N ALA A 17 -0.67 -7.14 3.13
CA ALA A 17 0.63 -6.71 2.63
C ALA A 17 0.81 -5.28 3.00
N ALA A 18 1.89 -5.09 3.74
CA ALA A 18 2.31 -3.81 4.20
C ALA A 18 2.36 -2.87 3.00
N GLY A 19 1.68 -1.74 3.16
CA GLY A 19 2.15 -0.53 2.51
C GLY A 19 3.64 -0.42 2.75
N MET A 20 4.37 0.00 1.72
CA MET A 20 5.72 0.53 1.89
C MET A 20 5.62 1.84 2.71
N GLY A 21 5.21 1.74 3.97
CA GLY A 21 5.74 2.63 4.98
C GLY A 21 7.20 2.22 5.09
N GLN A 22 8.10 3.17 4.81
CA GLN A 22 9.48 3.01 5.20
C GLN A 22 9.52 2.84 6.72
N THR A 23 9.45 1.59 7.20
CA THR A 23 10.06 1.23 8.46
C THR A 23 11.54 1.21 8.14
N ALA A 24 12.25 2.26 8.54
CA ALA A 24 13.69 2.18 8.68
C ALA A 24 13.97 0.94 9.53
N PHE A 25 14.49 -0.12 8.90
CA PHE A 25 15.03 -1.24 9.64
C PHE A 25 16.24 -0.70 10.39
N ALA A 26 16.12 -0.54 11.70
CA ALA A 26 17.27 -0.53 12.57
C ALA A 26 17.95 -1.90 12.40
N GLN A 27 19.04 -1.88 11.65
CA GLN A 27 19.84 -3.05 11.33
C GLN A 27 20.53 -3.54 12.61
N THR A 28 19.98 -4.55 13.28
CA THR A 28 20.72 -5.26 14.33
C THR A 28 21.77 -6.15 13.67
N ALA A 29 22.99 -5.63 13.56
CA ALA A 29 24.19 -6.42 13.29
C ALA A 29 24.64 -7.15 14.58
N PRO A 30 25.37 -8.29 14.47
CA PRO A 30 25.85 -9.04 15.63
C PRO A 30 26.81 -8.21 16.47
N ALA A 31 26.72 -8.36 17.78
CA ALA A 31 27.55 -7.67 18.76
C ALA A 31 29.05 -7.92 18.50
N ALA A 32 29.76 -6.84 18.17
CA ALA A 32 31.19 -6.71 18.35
C ALA A 32 31.41 -5.44 19.19
N GLU A 33 32.08 -5.59 20.34
CA GLU A 33 32.38 -4.52 21.28
C GLU A 33 33.18 -3.40 20.60
N ALA A 34 32.53 -2.27 20.33
CA ALA A 34 33.19 -1.03 19.96
C ALA A 34 32.36 0.16 20.46
N SER A 35 33.00 0.99 21.31
CA SER A 35 32.67 2.35 21.75
C SER A 35 31.26 2.87 21.43
N ALA A 36 30.51 3.22 22.47
CA ALA A 36 29.21 3.90 22.43
C ALA A 36 29.30 5.26 21.69
N ALA A 37 29.20 5.23 20.37
CA ALA A 37 28.69 6.34 19.59
C ALA A 37 27.15 6.25 19.61
N ALA A 38 26.49 7.37 19.92
CA ALA A 38 25.04 7.46 19.79
C ALA A 38 24.62 6.96 18.39
N PRO A 39 23.52 6.19 18.26
CA PRO A 39 23.02 5.83 16.94
C PRO A 39 22.86 7.10 16.13
N ALA A 40 23.45 7.14 14.93
CA ALA A 40 23.27 8.25 14.00
C ALA A 40 21.75 8.48 13.85
N ALA A 41 21.31 9.72 14.04
CA ALA A 41 19.90 10.06 13.85
C ALA A 41 19.48 9.59 12.44
N ALA A 42 18.36 8.88 12.34
CA ALA A 42 17.82 8.49 11.05
C ALA A 42 17.72 9.74 10.14
N PRO A 43 18.01 9.63 8.83
CA PRO A 43 17.92 10.78 7.95
C PRO A 43 16.53 11.39 8.06
N ALA A 44 16.49 12.70 8.33
CA ALA A 44 15.22 13.41 8.40
C ALA A 44 14.47 13.35 7.06
N LEU A 45 15.18 13.24 5.94
CA LEU A 45 14.62 13.09 4.61
C LEU A 45 15.10 11.78 3.99
N THR A 46 14.16 10.96 3.52
CA THR A 46 14.45 9.77 2.72
C THR A 46 13.74 9.87 1.38
N ALA A 47 14.28 9.21 0.36
CA ALA A 47 13.66 9.15 -0.96
C ALA A 47 13.71 7.74 -1.52
N ASN A 48 12.81 7.42 -2.45
CA ASN A 48 12.83 6.14 -3.14
C ASN A 48 12.38 6.25 -4.60
N VAL A 49 12.86 5.31 -5.42
CA VAL A 49 12.41 5.10 -6.80
C VAL A 49 12.18 3.62 -7.02
N THR A 50 11.05 3.26 -7.61
CA THR A 50 10.64 1.91 -7.93
C THR A 50 10.30 1.77 -9.41
N LEU A 51 10.80 0.71 -10.04
CA LEU A 51 10.32 0.23 -11.32
C LEU A 51 9.53 -1.06 -11.08
N ALA A 52 8.28 -1.09 -11.55
CA ALA A 52 7.39 -2.24 -11.42
C ALA A 52 6.90 -2.71 -12.78
N SER A 53 6.67 -4.02 -12.94
CA SER A 53 6.08 -4.59 -14.16
C SER A 53 4.69 -4.04 -14.44
N GLN A 54 3.98 -3.60 -13.40
CA GLN A 54 2.76 -2.81 -13.43
C GLN A 54 2.47 -2.23 -12.05
N TYR A 55 1.55 -1.27 -11.97
CA TYR A 55 1.05 -0.75 -10.70
C TYR A 55 -0.32 -1.35 -10.35
N ARG A 56 -0.45 -1.84 -9.10
CA ARG A 56 -1.68 -2.32 -8.48
C ARG A 56 -1.93 -1.54 -7.19
N TYR A 57 -3.13 -0.99 -7.05
CA TYR A 57 -3.61 -0.34 -5.84
C TYR A 57 -4.78 -1.14 -5.29
N ARG A 58 -4.68 -1.63 -4.03
CA ARG A 58 -5.69 -2.52 -3.41
C ARG A 58 -6.10 -3.65 -4.38
N GLY A 59 -5.11 -4.29 -4.99
CA GLY A 59 -5.32 -5.35 -5.99
C GLY A 59 -5.80 -4.90 -7.39
N ILE A 60 -6.29 -3.68 -7.59
CA ILE A 60 -6.81 -3.17 -8.87
C ILE A 60 -5.71 -2.57 -9.73
N MET A 61 -5.68 -2.95 -11.02
CA MET A 61 -4.75 -2.45 -12.04
C MET A 61 -4.85 -0.95 -12.30
N GLN A 62 -3.70 -0.27 -12.28
CA GLN A 62 -3.60 1.19 -12.45
C GLN A 62 -2.93 1.62 -13.77
N THR A 63 -2.20 0.72 -14.44
CA THR A 63 -1.38 1.02 -15.64
C THR A 63 -1.68 0.13 -16.85
N ASN A 64 -2.85 -0.53 -16.90
CA ASN A 64 -3.26 -1.36 -18.03
C ASN A 64 -2.24 -2.45 -18.44
N ASN A 65 -1.65 -3.13 -17.44
CA ASN A 65 -0.56 -4.11 -17.58
C ASN A 65 0.75 -3.55 -18.18
N LYS A 66 0.94 -2.22 -18.16
CA LYS A 66 2.19 -1.58 -18.56
C LYS A 66 3.07 -1.32 -17.34
N PRO A 67 4.41 -1.30 -17.51
CA PRO A 67 5.34 -0.93 -16.46
C PRO A 67 5.01 0.42 -15.83
N ALA A 68 5.31 0.54 -14.53
CA ALA A 68 5.13 1.76 -13.77
C ALA A 68 6.47 2.23 -13.20
N ILE A 69 6.68 3.56 -13.24
CA ILE A 69 7.70 4.21 -12.43
C ILE A 69 7.01 4.88 -11.25
N GLN A 70 7.56 4.65 -10.06
CA GLN A 70 7.01 5.13 -8.80
C GLN A 70 8.12 5.69 -7.94
N GLY A 71 7.80 6.58 -7.02
CA GLY A 71 8.79 7.13 -6.12
C GLY A 71 8.24 8.20 -5.21
N GLY A 72 8.99 8.52 -4.18
CA GLY A 72 8.52 9.45 -3.16
C GLY A 72 9.62 9.97 -2.26
N PHE A 73 9.19 10.88 -1.39
CA PHE A 73 9.99 11.51 -0.36
C PHE A 73 9.24 11.42 0.96
N ASP A 74 9.93 11.02 2.02
CA ASP A 74 9.42 11.01 3.39
C ASP A 74 10.29 11.94 4.23
N TYR A 75 9.66 12.87 4.94
CA TYR A 75 10.31 13.78 5.86
C TYR A 75 9.82 13.55 7.30
N ALA A 76 10.70 13.04 8.15
CA ALA A 76 10.49 12.98 9.59
C ALA A 76 10.71 14.39 10.16
N ILE A 77 9.65 14.96 10.75
CA ILE A 77 9.72 16.31 11.32
C ILE A 77 10.54 16.21 12.61
N PRO A 78 11.62 17.00 12.74
CA PRO A 78 12.47 16.96 13.92
C PRO A 78 11.70 17.24 15.21
N GLY A 79 12.06 16.53 16.29
CA GLY A 79 11.57 16.73 17.66
C GLY A 79 11.71 18.17 18.19
N SER A 80 12.55 19.00 17.56
CA SER A 80 12.71 20.42 17.88
C SER A 80 11.61 21.32 17.31
N LEU A 81 10.82 20.86 16.34
CA LEU A 81 9.73 21.61 15.71
C LEU A 81 8.36 21.10 16.15
N LEU A 82 8.18 19.78 16.22
CA LEU A 82 6.97 19.08 16.68
C LEU A 82 7.39 17.93 17.59
N PRO A 83 6.46 17.35 18.38
CA PRO A 83 6.75 16.11 19.10
C PRO A 83 7.36 15.03 18.20
N GLU A 84 8.32 14.26 18.72
CA GLU A 84 8.94 13.17 17.96
C GLU A 84 7.87 12.21 17.42
N GLY A 85 7.97 11.89 16.12
CA GLY A 85 7.03 10.99 15.43
C GLY A 85 6.14 11.65 14.38
N PHE A 86 6.07 12.99 14.33
CA PHE A 86 5.40 13.68 13.23
C PHE A 86 6.18 13.55 11.92
N TYR A 87 5.47 13.37 10.81
CA TYR A 87 6.07 13.29 9.48
C TYR A 87 5.14 13.82 8.40
N VAL A 88 5.73 14.15 7.27
CA VAL A 88 5.03 14.44 6.01
C VAL A 88 5.74 13.73 4.88
N GLY A 89 5.01 13.43 3.81
CA GLY A 89 5.61 12.81 2.64
C GLY A 89 4.77 12.95 1.40
N ASN A 90 5.39 12.55 0.30
CA ASN A 90 4.76 12.49 -1.00
C ASN A 90 5.19 11.21 -1.71
N TRP A 91 4.24 10.57 -2.38
CA TRP A 91 4.49 9.43 -3.23
C TRP A 91 3.83 9.66 -4.59
N ASN A 92 4.42 9.18 -5.66
CA ASN A 92 3.89 9.37 -7.00
C ASN A 92 4.06 8.09 -7.81
N SER A 93 3.16 7.90 -8.79
CA SER A 93 3.28 6.83 -9.78
C SER A 93 2.74 7.28 -11.12
N SER A 94 3.36 6.78 -12.20
CA SER A 94 2.71 6.77 -13.51
C SER A 94 1.44 5.92 -13.44
N ILE A 95 0.35 6.42 -14.02
CA ILE A 95 -0.93 5.72 -14.13
C ILE A 95 -1.51 5.88 -15.54
N SER A 96 -2.46 5.02 -15.89
CA SER A 96 -3.30 5.18 -17.09
C SER A 96 -4.77 4.90 -16.85
N TRP A 97 -5.16 4.36 -15.68
CA TRP A 97 -6.52 3.88 -15.44
C TRP A 97 -7.62 4.93 -15.68
N LEU A 98 -7.32 6.22 -15.46
CA LEU A 98 -8.26 7.32 -15.73
C LEU A 98 -8.52 7.53 -17.22
N SER A 99 -7.46 7.62 -18.03
CA SER A 99 -7.60 7.73 -19.48
C SER A 99 -8.05 6.41 -20.13
N ASP A 100 -7.74 5.27 -19.50
CA ASP A 100 -8.26 3.96 -19.90
C ASP A 100 -9.75 3.77 -19.58
N ALA A 101 -10.29 4.53 -18.62
CA ALA A 101 -11.72 4.51 -18.28
C ALA A 101 -12.51 5.50 -19.14
N ASN A 102 -11.91 6.65 -19.51
CA ASN A 102 -12.56 7.67 -20.32
C ASN A 102 -11.53 8.40 -21.20
N ALA A 103 -11.68 8.30 -22.53
CA ALA A 103 -10.77 8.90 -23.50
C ALA A 103 -10.71 10.44 -23.46
N SER A 104 -11.69 11.11 -22.85
CA SER A 104 -11.71 12.56 -22.64
C SER A 104 -10.99 12.99 -21.35
N VAL A 105 -10.45 12.05 -20.57
CA VAL A 105 -9.67 12.32 -19.35
C VAL A 105 -8.18 12.17 -19.65
N SER A 106 -7.39 13.14 -19.17
CA SER A 106 -5.93 13.07 -19.19
C SER A 106 -5.40 13.32 -17.79
N ALA A 107 -4.89 12.28 -17.14
CA ALA A 107 -4.26 12.34 -15.82
C ALA A 107 -3.23 11.20 -15.72
N PRO A 108 -1.99 11.40 -16.21
CA PRO A 108 -1.00 10.33 -16.35
C PRO A 108 -0.22 10.04 -15.06
N ILE A 109 -0.44 10.81 -14.00
CA ILE A 109 0.29 10.74 -12.74
C ILE A 109 -0.70 10.72 -11.59
N GLU A 110 -0.46 9.84 -10.63
CA GLU A 110 -0.98 9.92 -9.27
C GLU A 110 0.06 10.58 -8.37
N MET A 111 -0.39 11.54 -7.57
CA MET A 111 0.41 12.22 -6.56
C MET A 111 -0.30 12.11 -5.21
N ASP A 112 0.31 11.39 -4.29
CA ASP A 112 -0.20 11.18 -2.95
C ASP A 112 0.55 12.10 -2.01
N PHE A 113 -0.17 12.90 -1.24
CA PHE A 113 0.39 13.73 -0.18
C PHE A 113 -0.12 13.23 1.15
N TYR A 114 0.76 13.03 2.11
CA TYR A 114 0.36 12.52 3.42
C TYR A 114 1.14 13.18 4.55
N GLY A 115 0.53 13.13 5.72
CA GLY A 115 1.17 13.46 6.98
C GLY A 115 0.51 12.69 8.09
N GLY A 116 1.26 12.48 9.16
CA GLY A 116 0.79 11.66 10.26
C GLY A 116 1.69 11.76 11.48
N TYR A 117 1.35 10.93 12.45
CA TYR A 117 2.05 10.78 13.70
C TYR A 117 2.26 9.30 14.01
N LYS A 118 3.53 8.91 14.13
CA LYS A 118 3.96 7.56 14.51
C LYS A 118 4.48 7.56 15.94
N THR A 119 4.05 6.59 16.72
CA THR A 119 4.57 6.38 18.08
C THR A 119 4.37 4.93 18.52
N GLU A 120 4.87 4.57 19.69
CA GLU A 120 4.57 3.29 20.33
C GLU A 120 3.66 3.52 21.53
N ILE A 121 2.51 2.84 21.56
CA ILE A 121 1.56 2.94 22.69
C ILE A 121 1.86 1.96 23.81
N ALA A 122 2.61 0.91 23.49
CA ALA A 122 3.17 -0.07 24.40
C ALA A 122 4.43 -0.63 23.73
N LYS A 123 5.26 -1.32 24.52
CA LYS A 123 6.46 -1.98 23.99
C LYS A 123 6.08 -2.89 22.80
N ASP A 124 6.77 -2.68 21.67
CA ASP A 124 6.61 -3.43 20.42
C ASP A 124 5.20 -3.30 19.78
N VAL A 125 4.42 -2.27 20.15
CA VAL A 125 3.10 -1.96 19.59
C VAL A 125 3.13 -0.57 18.94
N PRO A 126 3.66 -0.45 17.72
CA PRO A 126 3.67 0.81 16.99
C PRO A 126 2.26 1.17 16.51
N ILE A 127 1.96 2.46 16.50
CA ILE A 127 0.78 3.03 15.85
C ILE A 127 1.18 4.09 14.84
N ASP A 128 0.30 4.30 13.88
CA ASP A 128 0.41 5.36 12.89
C ASP A 128 -0.98 5.91 12.57
N VAL A 129 -1.19 7.20 12.80
CA VAL A 129 -2.43 7.90 12.47
C VAL A 129 -2.13 9.06 11.54
N GLY A 130 -2.92 9.20 10.49
CA GLY A 130 -2.62 10.22 9.49
C GLY A 130 -3.73 10.49 8.50
N VAL A 131 -3.43 11.38 7.58
CA VAL A 131 -4.29 11.76 6.45
C VAL A 131 -3.49 11.58 5.17
N LEU A 132 -4.17 11.15 4.11
CA LEU A 132 -3.60 10.95 2.78
C LEU A 132 -4.55 11.59 1.75
N GLN A 133 -3.99 12.43 0.90
CA GLN A 133 -4.65 13.02 -0.26
C GLN A 133 -4.11 12.39 -1.54
N TYR A 134 -4.94 11.58 -2.19
CA TYR A 134 -4.74 11.09 -3.55
C TYR A 134 -5.11 12.20 -4.53
N TYR A 135 -4.13 12.69 -5.29
CA TYR A 135 -4.29 13.78 -6.25
C TYR A 135 -3.91 13.31 -7.65
N TYR A 136 -4.72 13.68 -8.64
CA TYR A 136 -4.60 13.21 -10.02
C TYR A 136 -4.61 14.41 -10.96
N PRO A 137 -3.48 15.14 -11.08
CA PRO A 137 -3.42 16.35 -11.90
C PRO A 137 -3.74 16.02 -13.36
N GLY A 138 -4.60 16.83 -13.99
CA GLY A 138 -5.08 16.52 -15.31
C GLY A 138 -6.26 17.34 -15.83
N SER A 139 -6.72 16.99 -17.03
CA SER A 139 -7.92 17.52 -17.65
C SER A 139 -9.06 16.51 -17.60
N TYR A 140 -10.27 16.99 -17.32
CA TYR A 140 -11.47 16.18 -17.14
C TYR A 140 -12.64 16.87 -17.82
N PRO A 141 -13.55 16.12 -18.48
CA PRO A 141 -14.74 16.70 -19.08
C PRO A 141 -15.68 17.26 -18.00
N GLU A 142 -16.56 18.17 -18.41
CA GLU A 142 -17.59 18.73 -17.53
C GLU A 142 -18.48 17.61 -16.94
N GLY A 143 -18.84 17.72 -15.66
CA GLY A 143 -19.64 16.72 -14.96
C GLY A 143 -18.87 15.44 -14.56
N PHE A 144 -17.58 15.31 -14.88
CA PHE A 144 -16.79 14.17 -14.44
C PHE A 144 -16.60 14.18 -12.93
N THR A 145 -16.92 13.06 -12.26
CA THR A 145 -16.67 12.91 -10.83
C THR A 145 -15.17 12.85 -10.60
N ARG A 146 -14.62 13.88 -9.93
CA ARG A 146 -13.17 13.98 -9.71
C ARG A 146 -12.65 12.77 -8.93
N PRO A 147 -11.51 12.19 -9.33
CA PRO A 147 -10.95 11.02 -8.67
C PRO A 147 -10.14 11.35 -7.41
N HIS A 148 -9.94 12.63 -7.10
CA HIS A 148 -9.24 13.08 -5.90
C HIS A 148 -9.91 12.51 -4.66
N THR A 149 -9.11 11.84 -3.82
CA THR A 149 -9.62 11.15 -2.64
C THR A 149 -8.84 11.60 -1.41
N THR A 150 -9.52 12.06 -0.37
CA THR A 150 -8.93 12.29 0.94
C THR A 150 -9.32 11.16 1.87
N GLU A 151 -8.35 10.44 2.41
CA GLU A 151 -8.56 9.41 3.42
C GLU A 151 -7.88 9.78 4.75
N GLY A 152 -8.57 9.56 5.86
CA GLY A 152 -7.93 9.43 7.17
C GLY A 152 -7.61 7.96 7.44
N TYR A 153 -6.52 7.67 8.13
CA TYR A 153 -6.19 6.31 8.51
C TYR A 153 -5.67 6.19 9.93
N ALA A 154 -5.85 4.99 10.48
CA ALA A 154 -5.23 4.53 11.71
C ALA A 154 -4.65 3.14 11.47
N GLN A 155 -3.43 2.94 11.93
CA GLN A 155 -2.70 1.68 11.84
C GLN A 155 -2.15 1.32 13.21
N ILE A 156 -2.12 0.02 13.50
CA ILE A 156 -1.49 -0.58 14.66
C ILE A 156 -0.65 -1.77 14.21
N GLY A 157 0.50 -1.99 14.84
CA GLY A 157 1.38 -3.12 14.59
C GLY A 157 1.61 -3.96 15.85
N TYR A 158 1.98 -5.22 15.62
CA TYR A 158 2.55 -6.08 16.63
C TYR A 158 3.39 -7.18 15.97
N GLY A 159 4.70 -7.20 16.29
CA GLY A 159 5.65 -8.10 15.66
C GLY A 159 5.66 -7.93 14.13
N PRO A 160 5.57 -9.02 13.34
CA PRO A 160 5.59 -8.94 11.88
C PRO A 160 4.28 -8.45 11.25
N VAL A 161 3.23 -8.24 12.07
CA VAL A 161 1.86 -7.98 11.61
C VAL A 161 1.46 -6.53 11.85
N THR A 162 0.71 -5.95 10.92
CA THR A 162 0.05 -4.65 11.08
C THR A 162 -1.43 -4.75 10.75
N PHE A 163 -2.23 -3.82 11.23
CA PHE A 163 -3.61 -3.64 10.78
C PHE A 163 -3.80 -2.16 10.51
N LYS A 164 -4.35 -1.81 9.35
CA LYS A 164 -4.67 -0.46 8.93
C LYS A 164 -6.14 -0.36 8.55
N TYR A 165 -6.77 0.68 9.05
CA TYR A 165 -8.10 1.12 8.67
C TYR A 165 -8.00 2.48 7.99
N SER A 166 -8.57 2.61 6.79
CA SER A 166 -8.73 3.87 6.08
C SER A 166 -10.21 4.23 5.94
N HIS A 167 -10.50 5.54 6.02
CA HIS A 167 -11.82 6.11 5.85
C HIS A 167 -11.77 7.30 4.87
N ALA A 168 -12.53 7.24 3.79
CA ALA A 168 -12.61 8.31 2.79
C ALA A 168 -13.54 9.43 3.26
N PHE A 169 -13.02 10.66 3.32
CA PHE A 169 -13.80 11.87 3.61
C PHE A 169 -14.42 12.50 2.36
N SER A 170 -13.93 12.13 1.18
CA SER A 170 -14.44 12.55 -0.12
C SER A 170 -14.92 11.34 -0.93
N ASN A 171 -15.41 11.58 -2.16
CA ASN A 171 -15.66 10.49 -3.11
C ASN A 171 -14.39 9.65 -3.29
N LEU A 172 -14.56 8.33 -3.32
CA LEU A 172 -13.51 7.35 -3.50
C LEU A 172 -13.23 7.15 -5.00
N PHE A 173 -12.07 7.60 -5.47
CA PHE A 173 -11.50 7.31 -6.80
C PHE A 173 -12.46 7.47 -7.99
N GLY A 174 -13.31 8.50 -7.96
CA GLY A 174 -14.23 8.82 -9.06
C GLY A 174 -15.59 8.11 -8.98
N PHE A 175 -15.83 7.29 -7.96
CA PHE A 175 -17.18 6.81 -7.64
C PHE A 175 -17.99 7.95 -7.03
N ALA A 176 -19.05 8.38 -7.72
CA ALA A 176 -19.93 9.43 -7.23
C ALA A 176 -20.64 9.01 -5.94
N ASP A 177 -20.86 9.97 -5.04
CA ASP A 177 -21.57 9.80 -3.78
C ASP A 177 -21.03 8.65 -2.91
N SER A 178 -19.70 8.47 -2.90
CA SER A 178 -19.03 7.36 -2.20
C SER A 178 -18.17 7.80 -1.01
N HIS A 179 -18.37 9.03 -0.53
CA HIS A 179 -17.83 9.47 0.75
C HIS A 179 -18.19 8.48 1.86
N HIS A 180 -17.32 8.39 2.88
CA HIS A 180 -17.37 7.37 3.94
C HIS A 180 -17.04 5.95 3.52
N SER A 181 -16.50 5.74 2.31
CA SER A 181 -15.90 4.46 1.91
C SER A 181 -14.78 4.05 2.88
N GLN A 182 -14.62 2.75 3.07
CA GLN A 182 -13.76 2.19 4.10
C GLN A 182 -12.84 1.13 3.49
N TYR A 183 -11.61 1.06 3.99
CA TYR A 183 -10.69 -0.01 3.64
C TYR A 183 -10.07 -0.61 4.89
N PHE A 184 -10.03 -1.93 4.92
CA PHE A 184 -9.46 -2.72 6.01
C PHE A 184 -8.30 -3.54 5.45
N ASP A 185 -7.15 -3.45 6.12
CA ASP A 185 -5.89 -4.06 5.72
C ASP A 185 -5.24 -4.70 6.94
N LEU A 186 -4.91 -5.99 6.89
CA LEU A 186 -4.28 -6.75 7.96
C LEU A 186 -2.86 -7.23 7.62
N SER A 187 -1.82 -6.39 7.57
CA SER A 187 -0.55 -6.81 6.98
C SER A 187 0.44 -7.73 7.70
N GLY A 188 1.34 -8.44 6.98
CA GLY A 188 2.34 -9.37 7.54
C GLY A 188 3.62 -9.51 6.69
N ASN A 189 4.79 -9.31 7.33
CA ASN A 189 6.12 -9.54 6.74
C ASN A 189 6.95 -10.47 7.63
N PHE A 190 7.25 -11.67 7.12
CA PHE A 190 7.92 -12.70 7.89
C PHE A 190 9.29 -13.00 7.30
N ASP A 191 10.34 -12.89 8.11
CA ASP A 191 11.65 -13.43 7.74
C ASP A 191 11.51 -14.94 7.56
N THR A 192 11.89 -15.44 6.38
CA THR A 192 11.82 -16.86 6.08
C THR A 192 13.01 -17.63 6.67
N GLY A 193 14.07 -16.93 7.09
CA GLY A 193 15.35 -17.53 7.45
C GLY A 193 16.09 -18.18 6.26
N PHE A 194 15.54 -18.07 5.05
CA PHE A 194 16.06 -18.70 3.85
C PHE A 194 16.48 -17.65 2.83
N TRP A 195 17.76 -17.65 2.45
CA TRP A 195 18.34 -16.74 1.45
C TRP A 195 18.11 -15.25 1.71
N GLY A 196 17.83 -14.83 2.95
CA GLY A 196 17.47 -13.44 3.27
C GLY A 196 16.20 -12.97 2.55
N LEU A 197 15.25 -13.88 2.34
CA LEU A 197 13.94 -13.58 1.77
C LEU A 197 12.95 -13.27 2.89
N THR A 198 12.12 -12.26 2.64
CA THR A 198 10.97 -11.90 3.48
C THR A 198 9.69 -12.32 2.76
N LEU A 199 8.88 -13.17 3.38
CA LEU A 199 7.54 -13.51 2.93
C LEU A 199 6.60 -12.33 3.22
N ASN A 200 5.93 -11.82 2.20
CA ASN A 200 4.93 -10.76 2.28
C ASN A 200 3.56 -11.37 1.98
N LEU A 201 2.62 -11.31 2.91
CA LEU A 201 1.26 -11.82 2.68
C LEU A 201 0.32 -10.66 2.32
N HIS A 202 -0.90 -10.88 1.78
CA HIS A 202 -2.01 -9.93 1.86
C HIS A 202 -3.47 -10.44 1.94
N VAL A 203 -4.37 -9.77 2.69
CA VAL A 203 -5.83 -9.74 2.61
C VAL A 203 -6.40 -8.34 2.98
N GLY A 204 -7.16 -7.75 2.07
CA GLY A 204 -7.80 -6.45 2.21
C GLY A 204 -9.29 -6.54 1.92
N TYR A 205 -10.06 -5.57 2.40
CA TYR A 205 -11.46 -5.39 2.01
C TYR A 205 -11.78 -3.92 1.79
N GLN A 206 -12.22 -3.58 0.57
CA GLN A 206 -12.71 -2.28 0.18
C GLN A 206 -14.23 -2.27 0.21
N ASP A 207 -14.81 -1.47 1.11
CA ASP A 207 -16.21 -1.11 1.09
C ASP A 207 -16.38 0.24 0.40
N VAL A 208 -17.09 0.25 -0.74
CA VAL A 208 -17.40 1.46 -1.50
C VAL A 208 -18.85 1.86 -1.20
N LYS A 209 -19.02 2.92 -0.39
CA LYS A 209 -20.35 3.37 0.05
C LYS A 209 -21.22 3.77 -1.14
N HIS A 210 -22.51 3.48 -1.02
CA HIS A 210 -23.54 3.69 -2.04
C HIS A 210 -23.30 3.03 -3.40
N GLN A 211 -22.26 2.19 -3.53
CA GLN A 211 -21.95 1.42 -4.73
C GLN A 211 -22.09 -0.09 -4.51
N ASN A 212 -22.58 -0.51 -3.35
CA ASN A 212 -22.77 -1.91 -2.99
C ASN A 212 -23.95 -2.56 -3.75
N PRO A 213 -23.82 -3.83 -4.17
CA PRO A 213 -22.66 -4.73 -4.02
C PRO A 213 -21.67 -4.65 -5.20
N ARG A 214 -21.77 -3.64 -6.07
CA ARG A 214 -21.09 -3.63 -7.38
C ARG A 214 -19.60 -3.31 -7.29
N ALA A 215 -19.22 -2.35 -6.43
CA ALA A 215 -17.85 -1.84 -6.37
C ALA A 215 -17.04 -2.33 -5.16
N SER A 216 -17.65 -2.92 -4.14
CA SER A 216 -16.89 -3.44 -2.99
C SER A 216 -16.27 -4.80 -3.30
N TYR A 217 -15.08 -5.06 -2.75
CA TYR A 217 -14.33 -6.28 -3.03
C TYR A 217 -13.28 -6.57 -1.95
N ALA A 218 -12.81 -7.81 -1.93
CA ALA A 218 -11.63 -8.24 -1.22
C ALA A 218 -10.47 -8.44 -2.20
N ASP A 219 -9.26 -8.14 -1.74
CA ASP A 219 -8.01 -8.41 -2.44
C ASP A 219 -7.03 -9.16 -1.54
N TRP A 220 -6.07 -9.85 -2.16
CA TRP A 220 -5.05 -10.61 -1.44
C TRP A 220 -3.74 -10.67 -2.23
N LYS A 221 -2.65 -10.97 -1.52
CA LYS A 221 -1.29 -11.07 -2.06
C LYS A 221 -0.55 -12.22 -1.40
N ILE A 222 0.40 -12.78 -2.12
CA ILE A 222 1.50 -13.53 -1.53
C ILE A 222 2.75 -13.20 -2.34
N GLY A 223 3.83 -12.86 -1.67
CA GLY A 223 5.05 -12.46 -2.34
C GLY A 223 6.27 -12.68 -1.50
N VAL A 224 7.42 -12.49 -2.14
CA VAL A 224 8.72 -12.51 -1.49
C VAL A 224 9.47 -11.24 -1.85
N THR A 225 10.18 -10.69 -0.88
CA THR A 225 11.05 -9.55 -1.07
C THR A 225 12.46 -9.93 -0.64
N LYS A 226 13.45 -9.49 -1.41
CA LYS A 226 14.87 -9.62 -1.08
C LYS A 226 15.48 -8.24 -0.96
N ASP A 227 16.14 -7.99 0.16
CA ASP A 227 17.03 -6.85 0.33
C ASP A 227 18.44 -7.25 -0.13
N PHE A 228 19.00 -6.49 -1.06
CA PHE A 228 20.37 -6.69 -1.57
C PHE A 228 21.39 -5.83 -0.84
N GLY A 229 20.95 -5.05 0.15
CA GLY A 229 21.75 -4.04 0.83
C GLY A 229 21.88 -2.77 0.01
N SER A 230 22.53 -1.75 0.61
CA SER A 230 22.78 -0.45 -0.03
C SER A 230 21.50 0.21 -0.58
N GLY A 231 20.35 -0.04 0.06
CA GLY A 231 19.04 0.49 -0.32
C GLY A 231 18.41 -0.15 -1.57
N TRP A 232 18.91 -1.27 -2.09
CA TRP A 232 18.31 -1.98 -3.22
C TRP A 232 17.44 -3.15 -2.74
N THR A 233 16.19 -3.19 -3.21
CA THR A 233 15.30 -4.32 -2.95
C THR A 233 14.63 -4.81 -4.24
N ALA A 234 14.29 -6.09 -4.30
CA ALA A 234 13.41 -6.62 -5.34
C ALA A 234 12.28 -7.44 -4.72
N SER A 235 11.10 -7.39 -5.33
CA SER A 235 9.91 -8.09 -4.88
C SER A 235 9.25 -8.83 -6.03
N LEU A 236 8.77 -10.05 -5.75
CA LEU A 236 7.90 -10.81 -6.63
C LEU A 236 6.65 -11.19 -5.85
N ALA A 237 5.47 -10.87 -6.38
CA ALA A 237 4.21 -11.15 -5.72
C ALA A 237 3.16 -11.68 -6.70
N TYR A 238 2.27 -12.53 -6.19
CA TYR A 238 1.00 -12.88 -6.81
C TYR A 238 -0.12 -12.13 -6.11
N ILE A 239 -0.98 -11.47 -6.87
CA ILE A 239 -2.06 -10.61 -6.38
C ILE A 239 -3.36 -11.01 -7.06
N ASP A 240 -4.46 -11.07 -6.33
CA ASP A 240 -5.78 -11.35 -6.89
C ASP A 240 -6.90 -10.67 -6.09
N THR A 241 -8.09 -10.56 -6.70
CA THR A 241 -9.26 -9.90 -6.12
C THR A 241 -10.53 -10.66 -6.46
N ASN A 242 -11.60 -10.46 -5.69
CA ASN A 242 -12.94 -10.88 -6.09
C ASN A 242 -13.76 -9.75 -6.73
N ALA A 243 -13.09 -8.70 -7.22
CA ALA A 243 -13.74 -7.49 -7.71
C ALA A 243 -14.67 -7.76 -8.90
N SER A 244 -15.85 -7.14 -8.92
CA SER A 244 -16.84 -7.36 -9.96
C SER A 244 -16.33 -7.00 -11.35
N ARG A 245 -16.42 -7.93 -12.30
CA ARG A 245 -16.08 -7.67 -13.71
C ARG A 245 -16.96 -6.59 -14.34
N LEU A 246 -18.19 -6.40 -13.85
CA LEU A 246 -19.09 -5.37 -14.36
C LEU A 246 -18.57 -3.96 -14.05
N THR A 247 -17.90 -3.80 -12.91
CA THR A 247 -17.40 -2.50 -12.45
C THR A 247 -15.93 -2.29 -12.82
N TYR A 248 -15.12 -3.35 -12.76
CA TYR A 248 -13.66 -3.28 -12.89
C TYR A 248 -13.17 -3.78 -14.25
N THR A 249 -13.93 -3.57 -15.32
CA THR A 249 -13.46 -3.76 -16.70
C THR A 249 -13.35 -2.40 -17.37
N ASN A 250 -12.16 -2.03 -17.84
CA ASN A 250 -11.93 -0.72 -18.46
C ASN A 250 -12.50 -0.65 -19.90
N SER A 251 -12.42 0.53 -20.53
CA SER A 251 -12.95 0.74 -21.89
C SER A 251 -12.26 -0.10 -22.98
N HIS A 252 -11.09 -0.67 -22.67
CA HIS A 252 -10.35 -1.59 -23.54
C HIS A 252 -10.77 -3.06 -23.37
N GLY A 253 -11.72 -3.36 -22.47
CA GLY A 253 -12.16 -4.72 -22.16
C GLY A 253 -11.23 -5.48 -21.20
N ASN A 254 -10.23 -4.81 -20.60
CA ASN A 254 -9.32 -5.44 -19.65
C ASN A 254 -9.94 -5.47 -18.25
N TYR A 255 -10.06 -6.67 -17.69
CA TYR A 255 -10.48 -6.86 -16.29
C TYR A 255 -9.34 -6.46 -15.34
N MET A 256 -9.54 -5.35 -14.64
CA MET A 256 -8.55 -4.69 -13.77
C MET A 256 -8.29 -5.46 -12.47
N GLY A 257 -9.25 -6.24 -11.99
CA GLY A 257 -9.12 -7.09 -10.80
C GLY A 257 -8.49 -8.46 -11.06
N LYS A 258 -8.08 -8.76 -12.30
CA LYS A 258 -7.56 -10.07 -12.71
C LYS A 258 -6.30 -10.44 -11.93
N ALA A 259 -6.23 -11.66 -11.41
CA ALA A 259 -5.04 -12.23 -10.82
C ALA A 259 -3.77 -12.04 -11.67
N THR A 260 -2.64 -11.74 -11.04
CA THR A 260 -1.40 -11.38 -11.73
C THR A 260 -0.16 -11.64 -10.90
N ALA A 261 0.98 -11.82 -11.57
CA ALA A 261 2.29 -11.71 -10.96
C ALA A 261 2.85 -10.29 -11.15
N LEU A 262 3.44 -9.73 -10.11
CA LEU A 262 4.04 -8.39 -10.09
C LEU A 262 5.50 -8.52 -9.67
N LEU A 263 6.40 -7.98 -10.49
CA LEU A 263 7.82 -7.85 -10.20
C LEU A 263 8.14 -6.37 -9.99
N SER A 264 8.90 -6.04 -8.96
CA SER A 264 9.41 -4.69 -8.75
C SER A 264 10.84 -4.67 -8.25
N VAL A 265 11.54 -3.58 -8.56
CA VAL A 265 12.87 -3.26 -8.03
C VAL A 265 12.82 -1.83 -7.49
N THR A 266 13.29 -1.63 -6.27
CA THR A 266 13.28 -0.34 -5.58
C THR A 266 14.69 0.05 -5.15
N LYS A 267 14.99 1.33 -5.26
CA LYS A 267 16.17 1.97 -4.70
C LYS A 267 15.76 3.04 -3.71
N THR A 268 16.22 2.93 -2.48
CA THR A 268 16.08 3.92 -1.40
C THR A 268 17.36 4.74 -1.24
N PHE A 269 17.18 6.02 -0.91
CA PHE A 269 18.20 7.03 -0.67
C PHE A 269 18.00 7.61 0.73
N GLN A 270 19.12 7.77 1.44
CA GLN A 270 19.22 8.22 2.83
C GLN A 270 20.34 9.25 2.94
#